data_AF-A0ABD0MM74-F1
#
_entry.id   AF-A0ABD0MM74-F1
#
_cell.length_a   1.000
_cell.length_b   1.000
_cell.length_c   1.000
_cell.angle_alpha   90.00
_cell.angle_beta   90.00
_cell.angle_gamma   90.00
#
_symmetry.space_group_name_H-M   'P 1'
#
loop_
_entity.id
_entity.type
_entity.pdbx_description
1 polymer ?
#
loop_
_entity_poly.entity_id
_entity_poly.type
_entity_poly.pdbx_seq_one_letter_code
_entity_poly.pdbx_strand_id
1 'polypeptide(L)'
;MEKLLRSMHTLFNNAPVRREDYVAVTKSSVFPLAFCGHRWLENLPVVERALEIWPSLQLYVDAVKRKELPNPGTGSYDTTEATQKDPLILAKLHFFATIARTFEPFLKRYQTDEPVMPFLPKDLADLMKDTKISDLKVLEFRRDCMQVLTNIVRKMQEKSPLKYSTVRQMACLDPSNMFRDPDRCKEQMSGADLSTG
;
A
#
# COMPACT_ATOMS: atom_id res chain seq x y z
N MET A 1 1.21 -11.17 8.02
CA MET A 1 2.53 -10.67 7.57
C MET A 1 3.65 -11.66 7.85
N GLU A 2 3.87 -12.05 9.10
CA GLU A 2 4.88 -13.06 9.46
C GLU A 2 4.81 -14.33 8.60
N LYS A 3 3.62 -14.93 8.47
CA LYS A 3 3.43 -16.14 7.64
C LYS A 3 3.91 -15.95 6.20
N LEU A 4 3.61 -14.81 5.58
CA LEU A 4 4.08 -14.49 4.22
C LEU A 4 5.62 -14.39 4.20
N LEU A 5 6.20 -13.56 5.06
CA LEU A 5 7.64 -13.27 5.03
C LEU A 5 8.48 -14.53 5.28
N ARG A 6 8.03 -15.40 6.19
CA ARG A 6 8.62 -16.72 6.40
C ARG A 6 8.48 -17.61 5.17
N SER A 7 7.28 -17.68 4.58
CA SER A 7 7.03 -18.50 3.39
C SER A 7 7.86 -18.05 2.18
N MET A 8 8.04 -16.74 1.98
CA MET A 8 8.91 -16.20 0.93
C MET A 8 10.35 -16.73 1.09
N HIS A 9 10.93 -16.61 2.27
CA HIS A 9 12.28 -17.14 2.54
C HIS A 9 12.35 -18.66 2.35
N THR A 10 11.44 -19.41 2.98
CA THR A 10 11.41 -20.89 2.91
C THR A 10 11.23 -21.41 1.47
N LEU A 11 10.57 -20.65 0.61
CA LEU A 11 10.40 -21.00 -0.81
C LEU A 11 11.73 -21.07 -1.57
N PHE A 12 12.75 -20.32 -1.17
CA PHE A 12 14.05 -20.31 -1.87
C PHE A 12 15.22 -20.78 -1.01
N ASN A 13 15.03 -20.87 0.31
CA ASN A 13 16.05 -21.35 1.22
C ASN A 13 16.40 -22.82 0.93
N ASN A 14 17.70 -23.11 0.79
CA ASN A 14 18.23 -24.44 0.48
C ASN A 14 17.59 -25.13 -0.74
N ALA A 15 17.12 -24.36 -1.73
CA ALA A 15 16.47 -24.89 -2.92
C ALA A 15 17.13 -24.37 -4.20
N PRO A 16 18.28 -24.93 -4.62
CA PRO A 16 19.07 -24.42 -5.75
C PRO A 16 18.27 -24.39 -7.06
N VAL A 17 17.57 -25.48 -7.39
CA VAL A 17 16.75 -25.57 -8.61
C VAL A 17 15.69 -24.46 -8.67
N ARG A 18 14.95 -24.23 -7.57
CA ARG A 18 13.94 -23.16 -7.51
C ARG A 18 14.56 -21.75 -7.65
N ARG A 19 15.78 -21.56 -7.15
CA ARG A 19 16.51 -20.29 -7.29
C ARG A 19 16.97 -20.09 -8.72
N GLU A 20 17.42 -21.13 -9.40
CA GLU A 20 17.75 -21.10 -10.82
C GLU A 20 16.52 -20.76 -11.68
N ASP A 21 15.39 -21.44 -11.45
CA ASP A 21 14.11 -21.15 -12.12
C ASP A 21 13.67 -19.69 -11.90
N TYR A 22 13.76 -19.21 -10.65
CA TYR A 22 13.45 -17.83 -10.31
C TYR A 22 14.33 -16.83 -11.07
N VAL A 23 15.65 -17.05 -11.09
CA VAL A 23 16.59 -16.18 -11.82
C VAL A 23 16.33 -16.24 -13.32
N ALA A 24 16.03 -17.42 -13.86
CA ALA A 24 15.76 -17.61 -15.28
C ALA A 24 14.53 -16.81 -15.75
N VAL A 25 13.45 -16.84 -14.98
CA VAL A 25 12.18 -16.15 -15.30
C VAL A 25 12.25 -14.66 -14.99
N THR A 26 12.79 -14.28 -13.83
CA THR A 26 12.71 -12.90 -13.32
C THR A 26 13.90 -12.03 -13.70
N LYS A 27 15.01 -12.66 -14.13
CA LYS A 27 16.32 -12.02 -14.33
C LYS A 27 16.90 -11.36 -13.08
N SER A 28 16.35 -11.64 -11.91
CA SER A 28 16.81 -11.12 -10.62
C SER A 28 17.51 -12.22 -9.82
N SER A 29 18.66 -11.90 -9.26
CA SER A 29 19.38 -12.72 -8.27
C SER A 29 19.15 -12.25 -6.83
N VAL A 30 18.13 -11.42 -6.60
CA VAL A 30 17.77 -10.89 -5.29
C VAL A 30 16.71 -11.78 -4.66
N PHE A 31 16.94 -12.24 -3.43
CA PHE A 31 16.10 -13.22 -2.75
C PHE A 31 15.54 -12.68 -1.42
N PRO A 32 14.43 -13.26 -0.91
CA PRO A 32 13.88 -12.89 0.39
C PRO A 32 14.86 -13.18 1.54
N LEU A 33 14.76 -12.38 2.61
CA LEU A 33 15.54 -12.55 3.83
C LEU A 33 14.76 -13.33 4.89
N ALA A 34 15.47 -13.94 5.84
CA ALA A 34 14.86 -14.69 6.94
C ALA A 34 14.14 -13.76 7.92
N PHE A 35 12.89 -14.09 8.26
CA PHE A 35 12.09 -13.34 9.23
C PHE A 35 12.33 -13.84 10.67
N CYS A 36 12.58 -12.91 11.60
CA CYS A 36 12.79 -13.18 13.02
C CYS A 36 11.58 -12.79 13.87
N GLY A 37 10.88 -13.77 14.47
CA GLY A 37 9.64 -13.50 15.22
C GLY A 37 9.84 -12.76 16.55
N HIS A 38 11.02 -12.86 17.15
CA HIS A 38 11.34 -12.27 18.45
C HIS A 38 12.20 -11.00 18.33
N ARG A 39 12.78 -10.70 17.16
CA ARG A 39 13.59 -9.50 16.90
C ARG A 39 12.98 -8.68 15.78
N TRP A 40 11.93 -7.96 16.10
CA TRP A 40 11.16 -7.21 15.11
C TRP A 40 11.97 -6.12 14.39
N LEU A 41 12.98 -5.55 15.05
CA LEU A 41 13.89 -4.55 14.45
C LEU A 41 14.68 -5.11 13.26
N GLU A 42 15.10 -6.38 13.35
CA GLU A 42 15.82 -7.07 12.28
C GLU A 42 14.91 -7.34 11.06
N ASN A 43 13.59 -7.19 11.21
CA ASN A 43 12.64 -7.42 10.13
C ASN A 43 12.42 -6.20 9.23
N LEU A 44 12.95 -5.00 9.55
CA LEU A 44 12.85 -3.87 8.62
C LEU A 44 13.51 -4.21 7.26
N PRO A 45 14.79 -4.64 7.21
CA PRO A 45 15.40 -5.12 5.96
C PRO A 45 14.64 -6.27 5.30
N VAL A 46 14.01 -7.15 6.08
CA VAL A 46 13.21 -8.28 5.57
C VAL A 46 11.99 -7.79 4.81
N VAL A 47 11.29 -6.79 5.33
CA VAL A 47 10.10 -6.22 4.68
C VAL A 47 10.46 -5.32 3.51
N GLU A 48 11.54 -4.55 3.61
CA GLU A 48 12.06 -3.77 2.48
C GLU A 48 12.47 -4.69 1.33
N ARG A 49 13.17 -5.78 1.62
CA ARG A 49 13.49 -6.80 0.63
C ARG A 49 12.23 -7.43 0.05
N ALA A 50 11.22 -7.71 0.87
CA ALA A 50 9.96 -8.28 0.40
C ALA A 50 9.23 -7.33 -0.57
N LEU A 51 9.26 -6.02 -0.31
CA LEU A 51 8.73 -4.99 -1.22
C LEU A 51 9.52 -4.94 -2.53
N GLU A 52 10.85 -4.96 -2.46
CA GLU A 52 11.75 -4.94 -3.61
C GLU A 52 11.50 -6.11 -4.56
N ILE A 53 11.42 -7.33 -4.02
CA ILE A 53 11.29 -8.55 -4.84
C ILE A 53 9.85 -8.90 -5.18
N TRP A 54 8.85 -8.17 -4.67
CA TRP A 54 7.44 -8.50 -4.86
C TRP A 54 7.06 -8.66 -6.35
N PRO A 55 7.46 -7.76 -7.27
CA PRO A 55 7.16 -7.93 -8.69
C PRO A 55 7.79 -9.20 -9.29
N SER A 56 9.05 -9.48 -8.96
CA SER A 56 9.74 -10.69 -9.40
C SER A 56 9.10 -11.96 -8.83
N LEU A 57 8.63 -11.92 -7.59
CA LEU A 57 7.91 -13.03 -6.98
C LEU A 57 6.57 -13.31 -7.68
N GLN A 58 5.86 -12.26 -8.08
CA GLN A 58 4.63 -12.40 -8.89
C GLN A 58 4.93 -13.08 -10.22
N LEU A 59 5.98 -12.66 -10.93
CA LEU A 59 6.40 -13.28 -12.20
C LEU A 59 6.71 -14.78 -12.04
N TYR A 60 7.40 -15.15 -10.96
CA TYR A 60 7.70 -16.55 -10.65
C TYR A 60 6.42 -17.37 -10.40
N VAL A 61 5.52 -16.87 -9.54
CA VAL A 61 4.26 -17.55 -9.24
C VAL A 61 3.39 -17.68 -10.50
N ASP A 62 3.35 -16.65 -11.33
CA ASP A 62 2.59 -16.68 -12.57
C ASP A 62 3.17 -17.66 -13.59
N ALA A 63 4.50 -17.82 -13.66
CA ALA A 63 5.14 -18.85 -14.49
C ALA A 63 4.80 -20.27 -14.04
N VAL A 64 4.75 -20.52 -12.72
CA VAL A 64 4.29 -21.81 -12.18
C VAL A 64 2.81 -22.05 -12.52
N LYS A 65 1.94 -21.04 -12.39
CA LYS A 65 0.52 -21.14 -12.77
C LYS A 65 0.32 -21.42 -14.26
N ARG A 66 1.16 -20.84 -15.12
CA ARG A 66 1.18 -21.11 -16.57
C ARG A 66 1.78 -22.46 -16.93
N LYS A 67 2.26 -23.23 -15.93
CA LYS A 67 2.93 -24.53 -16.10
C LYS A 67 4.24 -24.44 -16.89
N GLU A 68 4.86 -23.26 -16.93
CA GLU A 68 6.20 -23.05 -17.50
C GLU A 68 7.28 -23.57 -16.56
N LEU A 69 6.98 -23.60 -15.25
CA LEU A 69 7.83 -24.12 -14.19
C LEU A 69 7.11 -25.23 -13.41
N PRO A 70 7.85 -26.18 -12.80
CA PRO A 70 7.26 -27.19 -11.94
C PRO A 70 6.63 -26.55 -10.69
N ASN A 71 5.46 -27.03 -10.28
CA ASN A 71 4.85 -26.59 -9.03
C ASN A 71 5.66 -27.15 -7.85
N PRO A 72 6.13 -26.30 -6.91
CA PRO A 72 6.88 -26.77 -5.75
C PRO A 72 6.11 -27.72 -4.81
N GLY A 73 4.78 -27.68 -4.80
CA GLY A 73 3.95 -28.52 -3.91
C GLY A 73 4.22 -28.29 -2.42
N THR A 74 4.64 -27.08 -2.04
CA THR A 74 5.03 -26.74 -0.65
C THR A 74 4.06 -25.72 -0.05
N GLY A 75 3.79 -25.83 1.25
CA GLY A 75 2.96 -24.84 1.95
C GLY A 75 3.50 -23.40 1.89
N SER A 76 4.81 -23.22 1.68
CA SER A 76 5.44 -21.92 1.41
C SER A 76 5.03 -21.33 0.06
N TYR A 77 4.92 -22.18 -0.97
CA TYR A 77 4.41 -21.77 -2.28
C TYR A 77 2.92 -21.42 -2.17
N ASP A 78 2.11 -22.30 -1.56
CA ASP A 78 0.66 -22.08 -1.42
C ASP A 78 0.34 -20.79 -0.67
N THR A 79 1.12 -20.48 0.38
CA THR A 79 0.99 -19.21 1.12
C THR A 79 1.31 -18.02 0.22
N THR A 80 2.39 -18.10 -0.54
CA THR A 80 2.82 -17.02 -1.44
C THR A 80 1.77 -16.77 -2.53
N GLU A 81 1.28 -17.84 -3.15
CA GLU A 81 0.26 -17.80 -4.19
C GLU A 81 -1.07 -17.22 -3.66
N ALA A 82 -1.54 -17.70 -2.50
CA ALA A 82 -2.75 -17.20 -1.89
C ALA A 82 -2.63 -15.71 -1.54
N THR A 83 -1.45 -15.27 -1.10
CA THR A 83 -1.21 -13.88 -0.72
C THR A 83 -1.17 -12.93 -1.92
N GLN A 84 -0.82 -13.41 -3.12
CA GLN A 84 -0.91 -12.62 -4.35
C GLN A 84 -2.37 -12.21 -4.67
N LYS A 85 -3.37 -12.95 -4.15
CA LYS A 85 -4.80 -12.64 -4.33
C LYS A 85 -5.28 -11.53 -3.38
N ASP A 86 -4.48 -11.13 -2.38
CA ASP A 86 -4.83 -10.07 -1.44
C ASP A 86 -4.52 -8.70 -2.04
N PRO A 87 -5.52 -7.87 -2.38
CA PRO A 87 -5.29 -6.56 -2.98
C PRO A 87 -4.58 -5.59 -2.03
N LEU A 88 -4.56 -5.87 -0.72
CA LEU A 88 -3.98 -5.02 0.30
C LEU A 88 -2.57 -5.44 0.71
N ILE A 89 -1.97 -6.46 0.08
CA ILE A 89 -0.69 -6.98 0.57
C ILE A 89 0.44 -5.95 0.54
N LEU A 90 0.56 -5.19 -0.54
CA LEU A 90 1.56 -4.12 -0.64
C LEU A 90 1.31 -3.04 0.42
N ALA A 91 0.05 -2.68 0.67
CA ALA A 91 -0.30 -1.74 1.73
C ALA A 91 0.10 -2.28 3.12
N LYS A 92 -0.13 -3.57 3.39
CA LYS A 92 0.28 -4.22 4.65
C LYS A 92 1.80 -4.26 4.82
N LEU A 93 2.55 -4.52 3.74
CA LEU A 93 4.02 -4.46 3.73
C LEU A 93 4.53 -3.03 3.98
N HIS A 94 3.99 -2.03 3.29
CA HIS A 94 4.34 -0.63 3.49
C HIS A 94 3.98 -0.12 4.89
N PHE A 95 2.85 -0.56 5.44
CA PHE A 95 2.46 -0.25 6.81
C PHE A 95 3.47 -0.84 7.80
N PHE A 96 3.83 -2.13 7.63
CA PHE A 96 4.86 -2.76 8.45
C PHE A 96 6.19 -2.01 8.36
N ALA A 97 6.66 -1.71 7.14
CA ALA A 97 7.91 -0.99 6.93
C ALA A 97 7.89 0.40 7.57
N THR A 98 6.77 1.12 7.45
CA THR A 98 6.60 2.44 8.07
C THR A 98 6.70 2.35 9.59
N ILE A 99 5.97 1.43 10.23
CA ILE A 99 6.05 1.23 11.68
C ILE A 99 7.46 0.84 12.10
N ALA A 100 8.09 -0.11 11.40
CA ALA A 100 9.45 -0.54 11.72
C ALA A 100 10.47 0.61 11.60
N ARG A 101 10.39 1.43 10.55
CA ARG A 101 11.25 2.63 10.38
C ARG A 101 11.03 3.67 11.46
N THR A 102 9.77 3.94 11.83
CA THR A 102 9.44 4.97 12.84
C THR A 102 10.02 4.61 14.20
N PHE A 103 9.96 3.33 14.58
CA PHE A 103 10.45 2.88 15.87
C PHE A 103 11.93 2.50 15.87
N GLU A 104 12.56 2.32 14.71
CA GLU A 104 13.95 1.84 14.60
C GLU A 104 14.95 2.68 15.41
N PRO A 105 15.00 4.02 15.30
CA PRO A 105 15.95 4.83 16.06
C PRO A 105 15.75 4.71 17.57
N PHE A 106 14.49 4.69 18.01
CA PHE A 106 14.15 4.53 19.42
C PHE A 106 14.64 3.17 19.94
N LEU A 107 14.32 2.08 19.25
CA LEU A 107 14.70 0.75 19.71
C LEU A 107 16.21 0.54 19.69
N LYS A 108 16.90 1.04 18.66
CA LYS A 108 18.37 0.97 18.59
C LYS A 108 19.01 1.64 19.81
N ARG A 109 18.45 2.77 20.28
CA ARG A 109 18.94 3.45 21.48
C ARG A 109 18.73 2.60 22.75
N TYR A 110 17.55 2.01 22.90
CA TYR A 110 17.16 1.24 24.10
C TYR A 110 17.59 -0.24 24.08
N GLN A 111 18.21 -0.72 23.01
CA GLN A 111 18.78 -2.07 22.89
C GLN A 111 20.32 -2.04 22.97
N THR A 112 20.85 -1.25 23.90
CA THR A 112 22.30 -1.14 24.19
C THR A 112 22.56 -1.34 25.68
N ASP A 113 23.80 -1.64 26.04
CA ASP A 113 24.24 -1.74 27.45
C ASP A 113 24.49 -0.36 28.09
N GLU A 114 24.27 0.73 27.35
CA GLU A 114 24.42 2.09 27.88
C GLU A 114 23.29 2.40 28.88
N PRO A 115 23.53 3.26 29.89
CA PRO A 115 22.52 3.61 30.90
C PRO A 115 21.48 4.59 30.34
N VAL A 116 20.75 4.19 29.31
CA VAL A 116 19.77 5.02 28.59
C VAL A 116 18.38 5.03 29.25
N MET A 117 18.11 4.11 30.18
CA MET A 117 16.83 3.99 30.88
C MET A 117 16.31 5.29 31.54
N PRO A 118 17.15 6.17 32.13
CA PRO A 118 16.68 7.45 32.66
C PRO A 118 16.01 8.37 31.62
N PHE A 119 16.30 8.20 30.32
CA PHE A 119 15.72 9.00 29.24
C PHE A 119 14.40 8.41 28.70
N LEU A 120 14.03 7.18 29.09
CA LEU A 120 12.90 6.44 28.53
C LEU A 120 11.57 7.20 28.56
N PRO A 121 11.17 7.85 29.67
CA PRO A 121 9.88 8.55 29.71
C PRO A 121 9.83 9.71 28.70
N LYS A 122 10.94 10.44 28.56
CA LYS A 122 11.02 11.60 27.65
C LYS A 122 11.03 11.14 26.19
N ASP A 123 11.90 10.20 25.86
CA ASP A 123 12.04 9.71 24.47
C ASP A 123 10.77 9.00 24.00
N LEU A 124 10.05 8.31 24.90
CA LEU A 124 8.75 7.73 24.58
C LEU A 124 7.70 8.81 24.32
N ALA A 125 7.67 9.88 25.12
CA ALA A 125 6.75 11.00 24.92
C ALA A 125 7.02 11.72 23.59
N ASP A 126 8.29 11.87 23.21
CA ASP A 126 8.67 12.48 21.93
C ASP A 126 8.33 11.57 20.74
N LEU A 127 8.60 10.25 20.84
CA LEU A 127 8.16 9.27 19.83
C LEU A 127 6.63 9.27 19.65
N MET A 128 5.87 9.42 20.74
CA MET A 128 4.41 9.53 20.69
C MET A 128 3.92 10.82 20.04
N LYS A 129 4.68 11.93 20.14
CA LYS A 129 4.35 13.16 19.40
C LYS A 129 4.64 12.99 17.92
N ASP A 130 5.76 12.38 17.55
CA ASP A 130 6.18 12.23 16.16
C ASP A 130 5.34 11.19 15.39
N THR A 131 4.78 10.22 16.10
CA THR A 131 3.82 9.23 15.54
C THR A 131 2.40 9.74 15.42
N LYS A 132 2.04 10.86 16.09
CA LYS A 132 0.73 11.48 15.85
C LYS A 132 0.70 11.99 14.42
N ILE A 133 -0.30 11.54 13.67
CA ILE A 133 -0.60 12.14 12.37
C ILE A 133 -1.00 13.58 12.65
N SER A 134 -0.11 14.52 12.35
CA SER A 134 -0.40 15.94 12.48
C SER A 134 -1.64 16.28 11.65
N ASP A 135 -2.49 17.18 12.16
CA ASP A 135 -3.66 17.66 11.42
C ASP A 135 -3.29 18.16 10.01
N LEU A 136 -2.08 18.71 9.86
CA LEU A 136 -1.51 19.09 8.56
C LEU A 136 -1.44 17.92 7.57
N LYS A 137 -0.90 16.76 7.97
CA LYS A 137 -0.84 15.55 7.12
C LYS A 137 -2.23 15.01 6.75
N VAL A 138 -3.21 15.13 7.67
CA VAL A 138 -4.62 14.78 7.37
C VAL A 138 -5.20 15.75 6.35
N LEU A 139 -4.94 17.05 6.50
CA LEU A 139 -5.38 18.09 5.57
C LEU A 139 -4.70 17.96 4.20
N GLU A 140 -3.42 17.61 4.16
CA GLU A 140 -2.66 17.31 2.93
C GLU A 140 -3.25 16.10 2.23
N PHE A 141 -3.48 15.00 2.93
CA PHE A 141 -4.14 13.82 2.36
C PHE A 141 -5.54 14.15 1.82
N ARG A 142 -6.33 14.94 2.57
CA ARG A 142 -7.65 15.41 2.12
C ARG A 142 -7.54 16.29 0.87
N ARG A 143 -6.56 17.19 0.81
CA ARG A 143 -6.27 18.02 -0.37
C ARG A 143 -5.93 17.16 -1.57
N ASP A 144 -5.07 16.15 -1.40
CA ASP A 144 -4.66 15.24 -2.46
C ASP A 144 -5.85 14.42 -2.98
N CYS A 145 -6.71 13.94 -2.08
CA CYS A 145 -7.96 13.26 -2.45
C CYS A 145 -8.90 14.17 -3.25
N MET A 146 -9.09 15.42 -2.81
CA MET A 146 -9.90 16.39 -3.56
C MET A 146 -9.28 16.68 -4.93
N GLN A 147 -7.96 16.81 -5.02
CA GLN A 147 -7.26 17.05 -6.28
C GLN A 147 -7.42 15.88 -7.26
N VAL A 148 -7.36 14.65 -6.77
CA VAL A 148 -7.64 13.44 -7.57
C VAL A 148 -9.08 13.43 -8.06
N LEU A 149 -10.06 13.72 -7.20
CA LEU A 149 -11.47 13.82 -7.59
C LEU A 149 -11.69 14.91 -8.64
N THR A 150 -11.09 16.09 -8.47
CA THR A 150 -11.13 17.18 -9.46
C THR A 150 -10.51 16.74 -10.80
N ASN A 151 -9.40 16.01 -10.77
CA ASN A 151 -8.77 15.47 -11.97
C ASN A 151 -9.66 14.43 -12.67
N ILE A 152 -10.37 13.58 -11.92
CA ILE A 152 -11.33 12.61 -12.47
C ILE A 152 -12.51 13.33 -13.10
N VAL A 153 -13.13 14.29 -12.40
CA VAL A 153 -14.25 15.09 -12.91
C VAL A 153 -13.85 15.82 -14.19
N ARG A 154 -12.68 16.46 -14.22
CA ARG A 154 -12.17 17.13 -15.41
C ARG A 154 -11.97 16.16 -16.56
N LYS A 155 -11.36 15.00 -16.31
CA LYS A 155 -11.19 13.96 -17.34
C LYS A 155 -12.52 13.40 -17.84
N MET A 156 -13.52 13.26 -16.97
CA MET A 156 -14.89 12.89 -17.36
C MET A 156 -15.53 13.98 -18.23
N GLN A 157 -15.32 15.25 -17.90
CA GLN A 157 -15.78 16.38 -18.73
C GLN A 157 -15.08 16.43 -20.09
N GLU A 158 -13.78 16.16 -20.15
CA GLU A 158 -12.98 16.17 -21.37
C GLU A 158 -13.28 14.99 -22.32
N LYS A 159 -13.63 13.82 -21.77
CA LYS A 159 -13.82 12.57 -22.54
C LYS A 159 -15.28 12.13 -22.71
N SER A 160 -16.25 12.82 -22.12
CA SER A 160 -17.67 12.47 -22.27
C SER A 160 -18.26 13.05 -23.58
N PRO A 161 -19.00 12.25 -24.38
CA PRO A 161 -19.73 12.75 -25.55
C PRO A 161 -20.94 13.66 -25.21
N LEU A 162 -21.20 13.94 -23.93
CA LEU A 162 -22.35 14.71 -23.42
C LEU A 162 -22.06 16.21 -23.26
N LYS A 163 -21.62 16.88 -24.32
CA LYS A 163 -21.00 18.22 -24.24
C LYS A 163 -21.87 19.41 -23.81
N TYR A 164 -23.18 19.29 -23.54
CA TYR A 164 -23.98 20.50 -23.23
C TYR A 164 -25.07 20.39 -22.16
N SER A 165 -25.69 19.23 -21.95
CA SER A 165 -26.82 19.10 -21.00
C SER A 165 -26.35 18.80 -19.57
N THR A 166 -25.63 17.69 -19.38
CA THR A 166 -25.22 17.21 -18.05
C THR A 166 -24.26 18.17 -17.34
N VAL A 167 -23.30 18.76 -18.07
CA VAL A 167 -22.35 19.72 -17.50
C VAL A 167 -23.05 21.02 -17.04
N ARG A 168 -24.15 21.42 -17.71
CA ARG A 168 -24.91 22.62 -17.34
C ARG A 168 -25.76 22.37 -16.09
N GLN A 169 -26.27 21.16 -15.89
CA GLN A 169 -26.98 20.76 -14.67
C GLN A 169 -26.04 20.59 -13.47
N MET A 170 -24.79 20.17 -13.68
CA MET A 170 -23.79 20.03 -12.61
C MET A 170 -23.21 21.36 -12.09
N ALA A 171 -23.53 22.50 -12.71
CA ALA A 171 -23.16 23.82 -12.20
C ALA A 171 -23.77 24.15 -10.83
N CYS A 172 -24.82 23.43 -10.41
CA CYS A 172 -25.37 23.47 -9.06
C CYS A 172 -24.42 22.95 -7.98
N LEU A 173 -23.38 22.20 -8.35
CA LEU A 173 -22.38 21.67 -7.42
C LEU A 173 -21.20 22.65 -7.22
N ASP A 174 -21.20 23.81 -7.87
CA ASP A 174 -20.23 24.88 -7.61
C ASP A 174 -20.49 25.48 -6.21
N PRO A 175 -19.50 25.47 -5.29
CA PRO A 175 -19.65 26.00 -3.93
C PRO A 175 -20.15 27.45 -3.88
N SER A 176 -19.83 28.26 -4.89
CA SER A 176 -20.24 29.66 -4.98
C SER A 176 -21.74 29.78 -5.31
N ASN A 177 -22.25 28.89 -6.16
CA ASN A 177 -23.67 28.84 -6.53
C ASN A 177 -24.51 28.24 -5.40
N MET A 178 -24.00 27.19 -4.73
CA MET A 178 -24.65 26.58 -3.57
C MET A 178 -24.84 27.57 -2.41
N PHE A 179 -23.87 28.48 -2.23
CA PHE A 179 -23.97 29.53 -1.21
C PHE A 179 -24.92 30.66 -1.62
N ARG A 180 -24.91 31.03 -2.90
CA ARG A 180 -25.65 32.19 -3.40
C ARG A 180 -27.15 31.91 -3.63
N ASP A 181 -27.50 30.70 -4.05
CA ASP A 181 -28.89 30.31 -4.34
C ASP A 181 -29.09 28.78 -4.12
N PRO A 182 -29.25 28.35 -2.84
CA PRO A 182 -29.27 26.94 -2.46
C PRO A 182 -30.48 26.18 -3.01
N ASP A 183 -31.64 26.83 -3.11
CA ASP A 183 -32.89 26.17 -3.49
C ASP A 183 -32.93 25.89 -4.99
N ARG A 184 -32.41 26.81 -5.81
CA ARG A 184 -32.18 26.57 -7.24
C ARG A 184 -31.22 25.41 -7.49
N CYS A 185 -30.18 25.26 -6.65
CA CYS A 185 -29.25 24.15 -6.75
C CYS A 185 -29.89 22.80 -6.42
N LYS A 186 -30.82 22.76 -5.44
CA LYS A 186 -31.60 21.56 -5.11
C LYS A 186 -32.57 21.18 -6.23
N GLU A 187 -33.26 22.15 -6.82
CA GLU A 187 -34.17 21.91 -7.96
C GLU A 187 -33.45 21.34 -9.18
N GLN A 188 -32.23 21.81 -9.45
CA GLN A 188 -31.40 21.25 -10.53
C GLN A 188 -30.94 19.82 -10.27
N MET A 189 -30.79 19.42 -9.00
CA MET A 189 -30.49 18.04 -8.62
C MET A 189 -31.72 17.13 -8.70
N SER A 190 -32.93 17.63 -8.43
CA SER A 190 -34.17 16.85 -8.51
C SER A 190 -34.78 16.75 -9.91
N GLY A 191 -34.39 17.62 -10.86
CA GLY A 191 -34.78 17.55 -12.27
C GLY A 191 -34.03 16.51 -13.12
N ALA A 192 -33.19 15.66 -12.51
CA ALA A 192 -32.40 14.62 -13.20
C ALA A 192 -33.16 13.28 -13.37
N ASP A 193 -34.48 13.26 -13.20
CA ASP A 193 -35.30 12.08 -13.49
C ASP A 193 -35.64 12.03 -15.00
N LEU A 194 -34.89 11.15 -15.68
CA LEU A 194 -35.24 10.35 -16.86
C LEU A 194 -36.36 10.91 -17.77
N SER A 195 -35.98 11.74 -18.74
CA SER A 195 -36.65 11.72 -20.05
C SER A 195 -35.70 12.16 -21.15
N THR A 196 -35.13 11.19 -21.87
CA THR A 196 -34.95 11.19 -23.33
C THR A 196 -34.20 9.92 -23.76
N GLY A 197 -34.95 8.98 -24.38
CA GLY A 197 -34.41 7.89 -25.22
C GLY A 197 -34.15 6.58 -24.52
#